data_AF-A0A7C4H822-F1
#
_entry.id   AF-A0A7C4H822-F1
#
_cell.length_a   1.000
_cell.length_b   1.000
_cell.length_c   1.000
_cell.angle_alpha   90.00
_cell.angle_beta   90.00
_cell.angle_gamma   90.00
#
_symmetry.space_group_name_H-M   'P 1'
#
loop_
_entity.id
_entity.type
_entity.pdbx_description
1 polymer ?
#
loop_
_entity_poly.entity_id
_entity_poly.type
_entity_poly.pdbx_seq_one_letter_code
_entity_poly.pdbx_strand_id
1 'polypeptide(L)'
;IGCAICFDLNFEDVIKGLAANGAEIVFFPSMYRGGLQLSIWAFNFGIYMVSAYTGEGSMIVNPLGKVVASSSIHEPIISKTINLDYKILHIDYNRDKWEGIKSKYGPHVEIDVASSEGVFLLISHLQNISVERIIEEFQLETREQYFNRALNIRNSALKN
;
A
#
# COMPACT_ATOMS: atom_id res chain seq x y z
N ILE A 1 1.89 1.78 13.23
CA ILE A 1 0.66 0.94 13.37
C ILE A 1 -0.50 1.88 13.72
N GLY A 2 -1.68 1.68 13.11
CA GLY A 2 -2.92 2.40 13.42
C GLY A 2 -4.07 1.46 13.77
N CYS A 3 -5.17 2.02 14.27
CA CYS A 3 -6.39 1.28 14.61
C CYS A 3 -7.61 2.12 14.24
N ALA A 4 -8.64 1.48 13.69
CA ALA A 4 -9.95 2.06 13.41
C ALA A 4 -11.03 1.02 13.74
N ILE A 5 -12.15 1.39 14.32
CA ILE A 5 -13.15 0.45 14.82
C ILE A 5 -14.45 0.58 14.04
N CYS A 6 -14.86 -0.52 13.40
CA CYS A 6 -16.18 -0.70 12.80
C CYS A 6 -16.69 0.48 11.95
N PHE A 7 -17.45 1.40 12.53
CA PHE A 7 -18.08 2.50 11.80
C PHE A 7 -17.08 3.56 11.33
N ASP A 8 -15.87 3.61 11.93
CA ASP A 8 -14.76 4.49 11.53
C ASP A 8 -14.41 4.36 10.05
N LEU A 9 -14.62 3.18 9.43
CA LEU A 9 -14.29 2.93 8.03
C LEU A 9 -15.03 3.85 7.04
N ASN A 10 -16.10 4.50 7.48
CA ASN A 10 -16.87 5.45 6.68
C ASN A 10 -16.30 6.88 6.70
N PHE A 11 -15.30 7.17 7.52
CA PHE A 11 -14.79 8.51 7.77
C PHE A 11 -13.34 8.65 7.32
N GLU A 12 -13.13 9.31 6.17
CA GLU A 12 -11.82 9.42 5.54
C GLU A 12 -10.79 10.20 6.38
N ASP A 13 -11.25 11.13 7.22
CA ASP A 13 -10.41 11.88 8.16
C ASP A 13 -9.70 10.97 9.17
N VAL A 14 -10.31 9.84 9.54
CA VAL A 14 -9.69 8.83 10.42
C VAL A 14 -8.44 8.27 9.76
N ILE A 15 -8.57 7.71 8.55
CA ILE A 15 -7.43 7.10 7.86
C ILE A 15 -6.39 8.14 7.44
N LYS A 16 -6.81 9.35 7.05
CA LYS A 16 -5.90 10.48 6.80
C LYS A 16 -5.07 10.80 8.03
N GLY A 17 -5.70 10.87 9.21
CA GLY A 17 -5.01 11.10 10.47
C GLY A 17 -4.02 10.00 10.80
N LEU A 18 -4.41 8.73 10.66
CA LEU A 18 -3.52 7.59 10.90
C LEU A 18 -2.31 7.58 9.95
N ALA A 19 -2.55 7.78 8.65
CA ALA A 19 -1.51 7.83 7.63
C ALA A 19 -0.52 8.98 7.88
N ALA A 20 -1.02 10.17 8.19
CA ALA A 20 -0.20 11.34 8.50
C ALA A 20 0.69 11.14 9.74
N ASN A 21 0.29 10.25 10.66
CA ASN A 21 1.07 9.87 11.84
C ASN A 21 1.97 8.63 11.58
N GLY A 22 2.19 8.24 10.32
CA GLY A 22 3.12 7.17 9.95
C GLY A 22 2.56 5.76 10.13
N ALA A 23 1.24 5.55 10.11
CA ALA A 23 0.69 4.20 10.07
C ALA A 23 0.96 3.55 8.70
N GLU A 24 1.66 2.41 8.70
CA GLU A 24 1.86 1.56 7.50
C GLU A 24 0.94 0.33 7.49
N ILE A 25 0.29 0.07 8.63
CA ILE A 25 -0.70 -0.99 8.82
C ILE A 25 -1.77 -0.50 9.80
N VAL A 26 -3.03 -0.79 9.48
CA VAL A 26 -4.20 -0.46 10.30
C VAL A 26 -5.00 -1.72 10.62
N PHE A 27 -5.24 -1.94 11.91
CA PHE A 27 -6.12 -2.99 12.39
C PHE A 27 -7.55 -2.47 12.53
N PHE A 28 -8.49 -3.27 12.01
CA PHE A 28 -9.90 -2.93 11.90
C PHE A 28 -10.80 -4.02 12.51
N PRO A 29 -10.96 -4.05 13.85
CA PRO A 29 -11.95 -4.90 14.48
C PRO A 29 -13.37 -4.35 14.23
N SER A 30 -14.31 -5.22 13.90
CA SER A 30 -15.67 -4.79 13.54
C SER A 30 -16.74 -5.86 13.67
N MET A 31 -18.00 -5.41 13.71
CA MET A 31 -19.18 -6.23 13.36
C MET A 31 -19.69 -5.88 11.95
N TYR A 32 -18.82 -5.30 11.12
CA TYR A 32 -19.08 -4.82 9.77
C TYR A 32 -17.98 -5.32 8.82
N ARG A 33 -18.34 -6.09 7.79
CA ARG A 33 -17.37 -6.74 6.89
C ARG A 33 -16.34 -5.79 6.25
N GLY A 34 -16.64 -4.50 6.09
CA GLY A 34 -15.76 -3.51 5.47
C GLY A 34 -15.72 -3.58 3.93
N GLY A 35 -15.70 -4.78 3.35
CA GLY A 35 -15.82 -4.99 1.91
C GLY A 35 -14.83 -4.16 1.08
N LEU A 36 -15.32 -3.57 -0.02
CA LEU A 36 -14.53 -2.74 -0.93
C LEU A 36 -13.78 -1.58 -0.23
N GLN A 37 -14.36 -1.02 0.83
CA GLN A 37 -13.80 0.13 1.52
C GLN A 37 -12.41 -0.18 2.13
N LEU A 38 -12.18 -1.42 2.56
CA LEU A 38 -10.86 -1.87 3.02
C LEU A 38 -9.81 -1.78 1.90
N SER A 39 -10.17 -2.20 0.68
CA SER A 39 -9.30 -2.06 -0.50
C SER A 39 -9.11 -0.61 -0.93
N ILE A 40 -10.15 0.22 -0.86
CA ILE A 40 -10.05 1.65 -1.16
C ILE A 40 -9.08 2.33 -0.20
N TRP A 41 -9.22 2.11 1.11
CA TRP A 41 -8.32 2.69 2.11
C TRP A 41 -6.89 2.18 1.93
N ALA A 42 -6.72 0.86 1.75
CA ALA A 42 -5.40 0.28 1.54
C ALA A 42 -4.69 0.89 0.32
N PHE A 43 -5.40 0.98 -0.81
CA PHE A 43 -4.87 1.51 -2.06
C PHE A 43 -4.60 3.03 -1.98
N ASN A 44 -5.61 3.82 -1.58
CA ASN A 44 -5.50 5.29 -1.60
C ASN A 44 -4.41 5.80 -0.66
N PHE A 45 -4.29 5.20 0.53
CA PHE A 45 -3.34 5.63 1.54
C PHE A 45 -2.03 4.83 1.52
N GLY A 46 -1.96 3.75 0.75
CA GLY A 46 -0.75 2.95 0.60
C GLY A 46 -0.38 2.19 1.87
N ILE A 47 -1.39 1.65 2.55
CA ILE A 47 -1.31 1.06 3.89
C ILE A 47 -1.86 -0.36 3.85
N TYR A 48 -1.32 -1.26 4.67
CA TYR A 48 -1.95 -2.56 4.92
C TYR A 48 -3.22 -2.41 5.76
N MET A 49 -4.32 -3.06 5.36
CA MET A 49 -5.54 -3.13 6.17
C MET A 49 -5.72 -4.56 6.69
N VAL A 50 -6.00 -4.71 8.00
CA VAL A 50 -6.26 -6.00 8.62
C VAL A 50 -7.62 -5.95 9.30
N SER A 51 -8.63 -6.59 8.74
CA SER A 51 -9.96 -6.66 9.34
C SER A 51 -10.14 -7.89 10.23
N ALA A 52 -10.86 -7.72 11.32
CA ALA A 52 -11.32 -8.81 12.19
C ALA A 52 -12.83 -8.64 12.39
N TYR A 53 -13.60 -9.43 11.63
CA TYR A 53 -15.05 -9.46 11.67
C TYR A 53 -15.53 -10.68 12.46
N THR A 54 -16.66 -10.55 13.17
CA THR A 54 -17.24 -11.62 14.00
C THR A 54 -17.78 -12.83 13.21
N GLY A 55 -17.90 -12.71 11.89
CA GLY A 55 -18.29 -13.82 11.00
C GLY A 55 -17.18 -14.16 10.00
N GLU A 56 -17.55 -14.74 8.86
CA GLU A 56 -16.60 -14.98 7.76
C GLU A 56 -16.26 -13.71 6.97
N GLY A 57 -15.10 -13.71 6.31
CA GLY A 57 -14.69 -12.63 5.42
C GLY A 57 -13.85 -11.54 6.08
N SER A 58 -13.24 -11.79 7.24
CA SER A 58 -12.05 -11.04 7.69
C SER A 58 -10.95 -11.14 6.63
N MET A 59 -10.20 -10.05 6.41
CA MET A 59 -9.24 -9.93 5.31
C MET A 59 -7.96 -9.22 5.75
N ILE A 60 -6.84 -9.62 5.14
CA ILE A 60 -5.62 -8.82 5.08
C ILE A 60 -5.54 -8.27 3.65
N VAL A 61 -5.46 -6.95 3.52
CA VAL A 61 -5.39 -6.24 2.24
C VAL A 61 -4.06 -5.51 2.14
N ASN A 62 -3.36 -5.69 1.02
CA ASN A 62 -2.07 -5.04 0.81
C ASN A 62 -2.21 -3.59 0.31
N PRO A 63 -1.11 -2.81 0.30
CA PRO A 63 -1.12 -1.42 -0.15
C PRO A 63 -1.52 -1.19 -1.63
N LEU A 64 -1.63 -2.25 -2.44
CA LEU A 64 -2.17 -2.21 -3.80
C LEU A 64 -3.69 -2.50 -3.83
N GLY A 65 -4.36 -2.59 -2.67
CA GLY A 65 -5.79 -2.90 -2.57
C GLY A 65 -6.12 -4.39 -2.78
N LYS A 66 -5.12 -5.26 -2.93
CA LYS A 66 -5.31 -6.70 -3.18
C LYS A 66 -5.52 -7.44 -1.86
N VAL A 67 -6.53 -8.30 -1.80
CA VAL A 67 -6.74 -9.22 -0.66
C VAL A 67 -5.65 -10.30 -0.70
N VAL A 68 -4.83 -10.38 0.35
CA VAL A 68 -3.70 -11.31 0.45
C VAL A 68 -3.94 -12.44 1.45
N ALA A 69 -4.99 -12.36 2.25
CA ALA A 69 -5.55 -13.45 3.05
C ALA A 69 -7.01 -13.15 3.37
N SER A 70 -7.85 -14.18 3.45
CA SER A 70 -9.27 -14.04 3.81
C SER A 70 -9.76 -15.22 4.62
N SER A 71 -10.43 -14.95 5.73
CA SER A 71 -11.08 -15.99 6.54
C SER A 71 -12.34 -16.51 5.85
N SER A 72 -12.71 -17.74 6.16
CA SER A 72 -13.95 -18.39 5.72
C SER A 72 -14.61 -19.11 6.88
N ILE A 73 -15.81 -19.67 6.67
CA ILE A 73 -16.44 -20.58 7.64
C ILE A 73 -15.57 -21.79 8.02
N HIS A 74 -14.67 -22.24 7.14
CA HIS A 74 -13.81 -23.40 7.36
C HIS A 74 -12.43 -23.02 7.90
N GLU A 75 -12.03 -21.77 7.73
CA GLU A 75 -10.78 -21.20 8.23
C GLU A 75 -11.08 -19.83 8.86
N PRO A 76 -11.58 -19.80 10.11
CA PRO A 76 -12.04 -18.58 10.76
C PRO A 76 -10.88 -17.67 11.21
N ILE A 77 -9.65 -18.20 11.26
CA ILE A 77 -8.44 -17.48 11.67
C ILE A 77 -7.50 -17.42 10.48
N ILE A 78 -7.08 -16.21 10.11
CA ILE A 78 -6.03 -15.98 9.11
C ILE A 78 -4.74 -15.52 9.78
N SER A 79 -3.62 -15.94 9.23
CA SER A 79 -2.28 -15.52 9.64
C SER A 79 -1.41 -15.27 8.42
N LYS A 80 -0.64 -14.18 8.43
CA LYS A 80 0.28 -13.85 7.34
C LYS A 80 1.45 -13.04 7.88
N THR A 81 2.66 -13.37 7.40
CA THR A 81 3.84 -12.52 7.61
C THR A 81 3.78 -11.35 6.63
N ILE A 82 3.92 -10.12 7.15
CA ILE A 82 3.85 -8.89 6.38
C ILE A 82 5.21 -8.20 6.45
N ASN A 83 5.72 -7.77 5.30
CA ASN A 83 6.90 -6.93 5.21
C ASN A 83 6.46 -5.46 5.12
N LEU A 84 6.92 -4.62 6.04
CA LEU A 84 6.63 -3.18 6.08
C LEU A 84 7.71 -2.34 5.38
N ASP A 85 8.81 -2.95 4.95
CA ASP A 85 9.88 -2.30 4.17
C ASP A 85 9.50 -2.21 2.69
N TYR A 86 8.49 -1.36 2.40
CA TYR A 86 7.95 -1.16 1.06
C TYR A 86 7.65 0.31 0.74
N LYS A 87 7.53 0.61 -0.55
CA LYS A 87 6.89 1.84 -1.06
C LYS A 87 6.05 1.56 -2.30
N ILE A 88 5.06 2.42 -2.52
CA ILE A 88 4.30 2.44 -3.77
C ILE A 88 4.85 3.54 -4.67
N LEU A 89 5.02 3.20 -5.94
CA LEU A 89 5.54 4.08 -6.97
C LEU A 89 4.65 4.02 -8.21
N HIS A 90 4.60 5.12 -8.96
CA HIS A 90 3.96 5.10 -10.28
C HIS A 90 4.90 4.44 -11.30
N ILE A 91 4.35 3.73 -12.30
CA ILE A 91 5.15 3.01 -13.31
C ILE A 91 5.92 3.98 -14.21
N ASP A 92 5.26 5.07 -14.62
CA ASP A 92 5.89 6.10 -15.45
C ASP A 92 7.13 6.70 -14.76
N TYR A 93 8.18 6.98 -15.54
CA TYR A 93 9.52 7.40 -15.10
C TYR A 93 10.29 6.46 -14.16
N ASN A 94 9.70 5.39 -13.65
CA ASN A 94 10.38 4.43 -12.78
C ASN A 94 10.67 3.09 -13.47
N ARG A 95 9.90 2.73 -14.51
CA ARG A 95 10.00 1.45 -15.22
C ARG A 95 11.38 1.20 -15.84
N ASP A 96 12.02 2.25 -16.35
CA ASP A 96 13.36 2.23 -16.94
C ASP A 96 14.43 1.72 -15.96
N LYS A 97 14.23 1.91 -14.66
CA LYS A 97 15.18 1.52 -13.61
C LYS A 97 15.06 0.06 -13.16
N TRP A 98 13.99 -0.63 -13.55
CA TRP A 98 13.70 -1.98 -13.06
C TRP A 98 14.79 -2.99 -13.42
N GLU A 99 15.32 -2.93 -14.64
CA GLU A 99 16.41 -3.83 -15.07
C GLU A 99 17.66 -3.61 -14.22
N GLY A 100 18.01 -2.37 -13.90
CA GLY A 100 19.14 -2.05 -13.01
C GLY A 100 18.92 -2.58 -11.59
N ILE A 101 17.74 -2.38 -11.02
CA ILE A 101 17.36 -2.88 -9.69
C ILE A 101 17.47 -4.40 -9.66
N LYS A 102 16.91 -5.09 -10.67
CA LYS A 102 16.94 -6.55 -10.76
C LYS A 102 18.34 -7.09 -11.04
N SER A 103 19.15 -6.40 -11.82
CA SER A 103 20.55 -6.79 -12.06
C SER A 103 21.39 -6.71 -10.79
N LYS A 104 21.14 -5.69 -9.95
CA LYS A 104 21.90 -5.50 -8.70
C LYS A 104 21.41 -6.37 -7.54
N TYR A 105 20.10 -6.41 -7.30
CA TYR A 105 19.52 -7.01 -6.11
C TYR A 105 18.78 -8.33 -6.37
N GLY A 106 18.51 -8.66 -7.64
CA GLY A 106 17.93 -9.92 -8.04
C GLY A 106 16.58 -10.20 -7.37
N PRO A 107 16.40 -11.38 -6.77
CA PRO A 107 15.13 -11.77 -6.14
C PRO A 107 14.89 -11.10 -4.77
N HIS A 108 15.91 -10.47 -4.17
CA HIS A 108 15.78 -9.86 -2.84
C HIS A 108 15.04 -8.52 -2.86
N VAL A 109 14.77 -7.98 -4.04
CA VAL A 109 13.89 -6.81 -4.20
C VAL A 109 12.71 -7.22 -5.05
N GLU A 110 11.52 -7.13 -4.48
CA GLU A 110 10.26 -7.49 -5.15
C GLU A 110 9.65 -6.26 -5.83
N ILE A 111 9.05 -6.49 -7.01
CA ILE A 111 8.31 -5.49 -7.77
C ILE A 111 6.95 -6.13 -8.07
N ASP A 112 5.93 -5.84 -7.26
CA ASP A 112 4.55 -6.29 -7.49
C ASP A 112 3.80 -5.21 -8.27
N VAL A 113 3.42 -5.53 -9.50
CA VAL A 113 2.84 -4.57 -10.45
C VAL A 113 1.32 -4.62 -10.41
N ALA A 114 0.70 -3.45 -10.29
CA ALA A 114 -0.73 -3.21 -10.48
C ALA A 114 -0.89 -2.42 -11.78
N SER A 115 -0.82 -3.13 -12.91
CA SER A 115 -0.68 -2.52 -14.24
C SER A 115 -1.90 -1.68 -14.64
N SER A 116 -3.10 -2.10 -14.23
CA SER A 116 -4.34 -1.38 -14.51
C SER A 116 -4.39 -0.04 -13.77
N GLU A 117 -3.80 0.01 -12.59
CA GLU A 117 -3.71 1.19 -11.72
C GLU A 117 -2.47 2.05 -12.02
N GLY A 118 -1.59 1.61 -12.91
CA GLY A 118 -0.38 2.35 -13.29
C GLY A 118 0.67 2.44 -12.18
N VAL A 119 0.61 1.56 -11.16
CA VAL A 119 1.52 1.61 -10.00
C VAL A 119 2.18 0.26 -9.73
N PHE A 120 3.23 0.28 -8.92
CA PHE A 120 3.86 -0.93 -8.40
C PHE A 120 4.27 -0.75 -6.94
N LEU A 121 4.34 -1.87 -6.23
CA LEU A 121 4.88 -1.99 -4.88
C LEU A 121 6.32 -2.48 -4.98
N LEU A 122 7.25 -1.69 -4.47
CA LEU A 122 8.66 -2.06 -4.32
C LEU A 122 8.87 -2.52 -2.89
N ILE A 123 9.44 -3.72 -2.69
CA ILE A 123 9.67 -4.30 -1.36
C ILE A 123 11.12 -4.74 -1.27
N SER A 124 11.79 -4.40 -0.17
CA SER A 124 13.11 -4.94 0.13
C SER A 124 13.01 -6.14 1.07
N HIS A 125 13.64 -7.25 0.70
CA HIS A 125 13.82 -8.43 1.54
C HIS A 125 15.27 -8.55 2.05
N LEU A 126 16.08 -7.50 1.87
CA LEU A 126 17.47 -7.44 2.31
C LEU A 126 17.54 -7.03 3.79
N GLN A 127 18.41 -7.66 4.58
CA GLN A 127 18.56 -7.33 6.00
C GLN A 127 19.12 -5.92 6.27
N ASN A 128 19.94 -5.40 5.35
CA ASN A 128 20.73 -4.18 5.58
C ASN A 128 20.46 -3.08 4.55
N ILE A 129 19.50 -3.26 3.64
CA ILE A 129 19.19 -2.30 2.59
C ILE A 129 17.68 -2.11 2.59
N SER A 130 17.22 -0.95 3.03
CA SER A 130 15.78 -0.64 3.01
C SER A 130 15.31 -0.23 1.63
N VAL A 131 13.99 -0.24 1.43
CA VAL A 131 13.36 0.27 0.22
C VAL A 131 13.70 1.74 -0.02
N GLU A 132 13.81 2.57 1.03
CA GLU A 132 14.22 3.97 0.91
C GLU A 132 15.63 4.08 0.33
N ARG A 133 16.55 3.19 0.75
CA ARG A 133 17.91 3.20 0.21
C ARG A 133 17.94 2.83 -1.28
N ILE A 134 17.09 1.91 -1.71
CA ILE A 134 16.93 1.54 -3.12
C ILE A 134 16.36 2.73 -3.91
N ILE A 135 15.37 3.43 -3.35
CA ILE A 135 14.76 4.62 -3.95
C ILE A 135 15.80 5.72 -4.15
N GLU A 136 16.61 6.03 -3.13
CA GLU A 136 17.69 7.00 -3.23
C GLU A 136 18.71 6.59 -4.30
N GLU A 137 19.15 5.34 -4.29
CA GLU A 137 20.19 4.85 -5.19
C GLU A 137 19.78 4.93 -6.66
N PHE A 138 18.56 4.50 -6.97
CA PHE A 138 18.04 4.47 -8.34
C PHE A 138 17.32 5.77 -8.73
N GLN A 139 17.28 6.76 -7.83
CA GLN A 139 16.56 8.02 -8.02
C GLN A 139 15.10 7.78 -8.44
N LEU A 140 14.43 6.87 -7.74
CA LEU A 140 13.03 6.55 -7.97
C LEU A 140 12.12 7.66 -7.43
N GLU A 141 11.00 7.89 -8.10
CA GLU A 141 9.98 8.84 -7.67
C GLU A 141 8.82 8.08 -7.00
N THR A 142 8.53 8.38 -5.73
CA THR A 142 7.41 7.75 -5.02
C THR A 142 6.06 8.14 -5.63
N ARG A 143 5.01 7.35 -5.38
CA ARG A 143 3.66 7.67 -5.85
C ARG A 143 3.19 9.05 -5.40
N GLU A 144 3.51 9.43 -4.16
CA GLU A 144 3.20 10.75 -3.62
C GLU A 144 3.93 11.86 -4.38
N GLN A 145 5.25 11.72 -4.59
CA GLN A 145 6.04 12.68 -5.34
C GLN A 145 5.52 12.85 -6.78
N TYR A 146 5.23 11.72 -7.45
CA TYR A 146 4.69 11.70 -8.81
C TYR A 146 3.36 12.47 -8.88
N PHE A 147 2.41 12.20 -7.98
CA PHE A 147 1.12 12.88 -8.00
C PHE A 147 1.22 14.36 -7.59
N ASN A 148 2.09 14.72 -6.66
CA ASN A 148 2.35 16.12 -6.31
C ASN A 148 2.92 16.89 -7.51
N ARG A 149 3.87 16.30 -8.25
CA ARG A 149 4.40 16.87 -9.49
C ARG A 149 3.31 17.03 -10.55
N ALA A 150 2.51 15.98 -10.79
CA ALA A 150 1.42 16.01 -11.76
C ALA A 150 0.33 17.05 -11.39
N LEU A 151 0.00 17.18 -10.10
CA LEU A 151 -0.95 18.15 -9.58
C LEU A 151 -0.48 19.58 -9.84
N ASN A 152 0.82 19.87 -9.67
CA ASN A 152 1.39 21.18 -9.96
C ASN A 152 1.28 21.56 -11.45
N ILE A 153 1.56 20.61 -12.35
CA ILE A 153 1.39 20.80 -13.80
C ILE A 153 -0.08 21.08 -14.12
N ARG A 154 -1.00 20.26 -13.60
CA ARG A 154 -2.45 20.42 -13.79
C ARG A 154 -2.93 21.79 -13.30
N ASN A 155 -2.55 22.19 -12.09
CA ASN A 155 -2.95 23.46 -11.50
C ASN A 155 -2.42 24.66 -12.29
N SER A 156 -1.25 24.52 -12.94
CA SER A 156 -0.70 25.57 -13.80
C SER A 156 -1.49 25.68 -15.12
N ALA A 157 -1.90 24.55 -15.69
CA ALA A 157 -2.71 24.52 -16.90
C ALA A 157 -4.14 25.05 -16.68
N LEU A 158 -4.73 24.84 -15.50
CA LEU A 158 -6.09 25.31 -15.17
C LEU A 158 -6.19 26.80 -14.81
N LYS A 159 -5.05 27.47 -14.59
CA LYS A 159 -5.00 28.92 -14.34
C LYS A 159 -5.02 29.75 -15.62
N ASN A 160 -4.86 29.10 -16.78
CA ASN A 160 -4.99 29.69 -18.12
C ASN A 160 -6.39 29.45 -18.67
#